data_AF-A0A0F9FU70-F1
#
_entry.id   AF-A0A0F9FU70-F1
#
_cell.length_a   1.000
_cell.length_b   1.000
_cell.length_c   1.000
_cell.angle_alpha   90.00
_cell.angle_beta   90.00
_cell.angle_gamma   90.00
#
_symmetry.space_group_name_H-M   'P 1'
#
loop_
_entity.id
_entity.type
_entity.pdbx_description
1 polymer ?
#
loop_
_entity_poly.entity_id
_entity_poly.type
_entity_poly.pdbx_seq_one_letter_code
_entity_poly.pdbx_strand_id
1 'polypeptide(L)' 'MTSSQGYRNPALNGLASLIGTTACLIIAVELYEDLTEHKSHFRLPGAVKFAALCGFAFWAVLEAQKVRRRLDRLLR' A
#
# COMPACT_ATOMS: atom_id res chain seq x y z
N MET A 1 -18.51 -29.88 7.23
CA MET A 1 -17.40 -29.17 7.91
C MET A 1 -16.10 -29.84 7.50
N THR A 2 -15.46 -29.33 6.44
CA THR A 2 -14.15 -29.81 5.96
C THR A 2 -13.23 -28.62 5.89
N SER A 3 -12.48 -28.41 6.97
CA SER A 3 -11.43 -27.41 7.10
C SER A 3 -10.22 -27.81 6.24
N SER A 4 -10.30 -27.54 4.94
CA SER A 4 -9.13 -27.52 4.06
C SER A 4 -8.41 -26.17 4.26
N GLN A 5 -7.62 -26.06 5.33
CA GLN A 5 -6.59 -25.05 5.41
C GLN A 5 -5.49 -25.44 4.42
N GLY A 6 -5.70 -25.09 3.16
CA GLY A 6 -4.68 -25.19 2.13
C GLY A 6 -3.42 -24.48 2.60
N TYR A 7 -2.27 -25.15 2.43
CA TYR A 7 -0.91 -24.63 2.61
C TYR A 7 -0.80 -23.22 1.97
N ARG A 8 -1.09 -22.17 2.73
CA ARG A 8 -0.84 -20.79 2.33
C ARG A 8 0.65 -20.56 2.45
N ASN A 9 1.38 -20.86 1.38
CA ASN A 9 2.82 -20.65 1.30
C ASN A 9 3.12 -19.19 1.72
N PRO A 10 3.95 -18.96 2.76
CA PRO A 10 4.26 -17.61 3.24
C PRO A 10 4.89 -16.75 2.14
N ALA A 11 5.58 -17.37 1.18
CA ALA A 11 6.11 -16.72 -0.01
C ALA A 11 5.01 -16.16 -0.94
N LEU A 12 3.91 -16.90 -1.16
CA LEU A 12 2.78 -16.44 -1.99
C LEU A 12 2.04 -15.28 -1.32
N ASN A 13 1.84 -15.34 0.00
CA ASN A 13 1.26 -14.22 0.75
C ASN A 13 2.16 -12.98 0.72
N GLY A 14 3.48 -13.16 0.84
CA GLY A 14 4.45 -12.07 0.72
C GLY A 14 4.41 -11.42 -0.67
N LEU A 15 4.36 -12.23 -1.73
CA LEU A 15 4.22 -11.75 -3.11
C LEU A 15 2.90 -10.99 -3.34
N ALA A 16 1.77 -11.54 -2.88
CA ALA A 16 0.48 -10.86 -3.01
C ALA A 16 0.47 -9.52 -2.26
N SER A 17 1.07 -9.46 -1.06
CA SER A 17 1.22 -8.22 -0.29
C SER A 17 2.12 -7.21 -1.01
N LEU A 18 3.23 -7.68 -1.61
CA LEU A 18 4.15 -6.83 -2.37
C LEU A 18 3.44 -6.23 -3.60
N ILE A 19 2.78 -7.07 -4.40
CA ILE A 19 2.07 -6.64 -5.61
C ILE A 19 0.97 -5.63 -5.25
N GLY A 20 0.18 -5.90 -4.21
CA GLY A 20 -0.86 -4.98 -3.75
C GLY A 20 -0.28 -3.64 -3.28
N THR A 21 0.84 -3.66 -2.56
CA THR A 21 1.51 -2.43 -2.10
C THR A 21 2.04 -1.62 -3.27
N THR A 22 2.66 -2.27 -4.26
CA THR A 22 3.16 -1.62 -5.48
C THR A 22 2.02 -1.02 -6.31
N ALA A 23 0.90 -1.75 -6.46
CA ALA A 23 -0.28 -1.24 -7.15
C ALA A 23 -0.86 -0.01 -6.44
N CYS A 24 -0.99 -0.04 -5.11
CA CYS A 24 -1.41 1.12 -4.33
C CYS A 24 -0.45 2.31 -4.47
N LEU A 25 0.86 2.07 -4.56
CA LEU A 25 1.84 3.12 -4.78
C LEU A 25 1.66 3.79 -6.15
N ILE A 26 1.45 3.00 -7.22
CA ILE A 26 1.22 3.54 -8.57
C ILE A 26 -0.04 4.42 -8.56
N ILE A 27 -1.13 3.94 -7.98
CA ILE A 27 -2.38 4.72 -7.88
C ILE A 27 -2.14 6.01 -7.09
N ALA A 28 -1.37 5.97 -6.00
CA ALA A 28 -1.05 7.16 -5.22
C ALA A 28 -0.24 8.18 -6.03
N VAL A 29 0.74 7.73 -6.83
CA VAL A 29 1.52 8.58 -7.73
C VAL A 29 0.62 9.21 -8.79
N GLU A 30 -0.23 8.43 -9.45
CA GLU A 30 -1.19 8.96 -10.42
C GLU A 30 -2.14 9.98 -9.79
N LEU A 31 -2.61 9.74 -8.56
CA LEU A 31 -3.45 10.70 -7.83
C LEU A 31 -2.71 12.00 -7.50
N TYR A 32 -1.41 11.91 -7.23
CA TYR A 32 -0.56 13.07 -6.95
C TYR A 32 -0.34 13.89 -8.22
N GLU A 33 0.00 13.23 -9.33
CA GLU A 33 0.14 13.87 -10.64
C GLU A 33 -1.17 14.52 -11.11
N ASP A 34 -2.33 13.88 -10.86
CA ASP A 34 -3.64 14.44 -11.19
C ASP A 34 -3.94 15.72 -10.38
N LEU A 35 -3.46 15.80 -9.13
CA LEU A 35 -3.56 17.00 -8.30
C LEU A 35 -2.55 18.10 -8.69
N THR A 36 -1.32 17.75 -9.07
CA THR A 36 -0.26 18.74 -9.35
C THR A 36 -0.18 19.19 -10.80
N GLU A 37 -0.48 18.31 -11.75
CA GLU A 37 -0.33 18.56 -13.20
C GLU A 37 -1.68 18.73 -13.92
N HIS A 38 -2.83 18.64 -13.22
CA HIS A 38 -4.17 18.67 -13.81
C HIS A 38 -4.41 17.64 -14.92
N LYS A 39 -3.62 16.55 -14.96
CA LYS A 39 -3.88 15.40 -15.83
C LYS A 39 -5.04 14.60 -15.25
N SER A 40 -6.23 14.74 -15.81
CA SER A 40 -7.44 14.12 -15.31
C SER A 40 -7.50 12.61 -15.62
N HIS A 41 -6.68 11.81 -14.93
CA HIS A 41 -6.77 10.34 -14.95
C HIS A 41 -7.99 9.85 -14.14
N PHE A 42 -8.36 10.56 -13.06
CA PHE A 42 -9.51 10.23 -12.22
C PHE A 42 -10.53 11.38 -12.13
N ARG A 43 -11.81 11.06 -12.39
CA ARG A 43 -12.95 11.97 -12.15
C ARG A 43 -13.39 11.95 -10.68
N LEU A 44 -12.52 12.42 -9.79
CA LEU A 44 -12.79 12.54 -8.35
C LEU A 44 -12.60 13.99 -7.87
N PRO A 45 -13.34 14.45 -6.84
CA PRO A 45 -13.12 15.77 -6.25
C PRO A 45 -11.69 15.87 -5.70
N GLY A 46 -11.02 17.01 -5.90
CA GLY A 46 -9.63 17.21 -5.46
C GLY A 46 -9.43 16.94 -3.96
N ALA A 47 -10.40 17.32 -3.12
CA ALA A 47 -10.36 17.05 -1.68
C ALA A 47 -10.32 15.54 -1.35
N VAL A 48 -11.02 14.71 -2.13
CA VAL A 48 -11.02 13.25 -1.94
C VAL A 48 -9.68 12.64 -2.37
N LYS A 49 -9.12 13.11 -3.50
CA LYS A 49 -7.77 12.72 -3.94
C LYS A 49 -6.72 13.04 -2.88
N PHE A 50 -6.78 14.25 -2.32
CA PHE A 50 -5.87 14.68 -1.27
C PHE A 50 -6.01 13.84 0.01
N ALA A 51 -7.24 13.60 0.47
CA ALA A 51 -7.49 12.76 1.64
C ALA A 51 -6.98 11.32 1.44
N ALA A 52 -7.18 10.74 0.25
CA ALA A 52 -6.68 9.42 -0.10
C ALA A 52 -5.14 9.35 -0.10
N LEU A 53 -4.47 10.37 -0.66
CA LEU A 53 -3.01 10.50 -0.61
C LEU A 53 -2.47 10.61 0.82
N CYS A 54 -3.08 11.45 1.66
CA CYS A 54 -2.70 11.56 3.06
C CYS A 54 -2.89 10.24 3.81
N GLY A 55 -4.01 9.54 3.56
CA GLY A 55 -4.27 8.23 4.12
C GLY A 55 -3.24 7.19 3.71
N PHE A 56 -2.88 7.15 2.42
CA PHE A 56 -1.84 6.26 1.90
C PHE A 56 -0.48 6.58 2.51
N ALA A 57 -0.08 7.86 2.56
CA ALA A 57 1.18 8.28 3.16
C ALA A 57 1.27 7.88 4.64
N PHE A 58 0.20 8.08 5.40
CA PHE A 58 0.13 7.66 6.80
C PHE A 58 0.26 6.15 6.96
N TRP A 59 -0.47 5.37 6.15
CA TRP A 59 -0.38 3.92 6.16
C TRP A 59 1.02 3.42 5.78
N ALA A 60 1.64 4.00 4.75
CA ALA A 60 2.99 3.65 4.30
C ALA A 60 4.03 3.90 5.39
N VAL A 61 3.91 5.00 6.14
CA VAL A 61 4.77 5.27 7.31
C VAL A 61 4.58 4.19 8.38
N LEU A 62 3.35 3.79 8.70
CA LEU A 62 3.09 2.74 9.69
C LEU A 62 3.68 1.39 9.27
N GLU A 63 3.55 1.01 7.99
CA GLU A 63 4.18 -0.21 7.46
C GLU A 63 5.70 -0.14 7.51
N ALA A 64 6.31 0.99 7.12
CA ALA A 64 7.75 1.18 7.22
C ALA A 64 8.25 1.05 8.67
N GLN A 65 7.50 1.57 9.65
CA GLN A 65 7.81 1.43 11.07
C GLN A 65 7.66 -0.02 11.57
N LYS A 66 6.68 -0.78 11.06
CA LYS A 66 6.55 -2.22 11.40
C LYS A 66 7.74 -3.02 10.88
N VAL A 67 8.15 -2.78 9.63
CA VAL A 67 9.32 -3.42 9.03
C VAL A 67 10.58 -3.07 9.81
N ARG A 68 10.78 -1.79 10.14
CA ARG A 68 11.92 -1.33 10.94
C ARG A 68 11.99 -2.01 12.31
N ARG A 69 10.87 -2.10 13.04
CA ARG A 69 10.81 -2.81 14.34
C ARG A 69 11.06 -4.32 14.23
N ARG A 70 10.70 -4.95 13.10
CA ARG A 70 11.01 -6.36 12.84
C ARG A 70 12.49 -6.55 12.53
N LEU A 71 13.08 -5.64 11.75
CA LEU A 71 14.50 -5.65 11.40
C LEU A 71 15.37 -5.43 12.65
N ASP A 72 15.02 -4.46 13.50
CA ASP A 72 15.72 -4.18 14.76
C ASP A 72 15.71 -5.38 15.73
N ARG A 73 14.67 -6.22 15.67
CA ARG A 73 14.58 -7.47 16.46
C ARG A 73 15.41 -8.62 15.91
N LEU A 74 15.77 -8.59 14.62
CA LEU A 74 16.60 -9.64 14.00
C LEU A 74 18.09 -9.31 14.07
N LEU A 75 18.43 -8.03 14.23
CA LEU A 75 19.81 -7.52 14.35
C LEU A 75 20.34 -7.46 15.80
N ARG A 76 19.48 -7.61 16.81
CA ARG A 76 19.84 -7.75 18.23
C ARG A 76 19.69 -9.20 18.66
#